data_AF-A0A5A7S183-F1
#
_entry.id   AF-A0A5A7S183-F1
#
_cell.length_a   1.000
_cell.length_b   1.000
_cell.length_c   1.000
_cell.angle_alpha   90.00
_cell.angle_beta   90.00
_cell.angle_gamma   90.00
#
_symmetry.space_group_name_H-M   'P 1'
#
loop_
_entity.id
_entity.type
_entity.pdbx_description
1 polymer ?
#
loop_
_entity_poly.entity_id
_entity_poly.type
_entity_poly.pdbx_seq_one_letter_code
_entity_poly.pdbx_strand_id
1 'polypeptide(L)'
;MKKMWLHELADKGDIIPLPLLKNFLKTTAPLMYVIAKNPKAVARNMKAWKKRLRQSKPPWAHLEDESRYDSRKMLTEEDYEDLPPVNNEKYLRPTRMCECDSPDIRAVAKKLGAYEKDDLEYAKSIFYFVKNQKYLVFKPMVGALGVLKSKGGVCLDQMNLLIALARAGGIRARYRLYALAPTEEMFDVMIKDDPIIRETYEMLGFLDSLHGCAELYVDGQWIQLDPTFSDELEAGMGIPIIDFGEEPAWRVRIPERDVVFEGFPVFFKNLLIAIALILRDTVDKVNVKLDEMRKAGREILEEIGKEEYNKKKKKQFKIEMPSLEEVKAFREKQIIA
;
A
#
# COMPACT_ATOMS: atom_id res chain seq x y z
N MET A 1 -32.58 1.39 14.90
CA MET A 1 -32.42 2.18 13.65
C MET A 1 -31.23 3.14 13.68
N LYS A 2 -31.17 4.19 14.54
CA LYS A 2 -30.03 5.15 14.57
C LYS A 2 -28.63 4.53 14.77
N LYS A 3 -28.47 3.56 15.69
CA LYS A 3 -27.18 2.86 15.89
C LYS A 3 -26.75 2.06 14.65
N MET A 4 -27.69 1.37 14.01
CA MET A 4 -27.43 0.55 12.81
C MET A 4 -27.00 1.41 11.61
N TRP A 5 -27.63 2.58 11.45
CA TRP A 5 -27.27 3.57 10.44
C TRP A 5 -25.87 4.17 10.65
N LEU A 6 -25.50 4.49 11.90
CA LEU A 6 -24.16 4.99 12.24
C LEU A 6 -23.06 3.93 12.01
N HIS A 7 -23.34 2.66 12.30
CA HIS A 7 -22.42 1.56 12.00
C HIS A 7 -22.22 1.40 10.48
N GLU A 8 -23.31 1.50 9.70
CA GLU A 8 -23.22 1.37 8.25
C GLU A 8 -22.45 2.53 7.60
N LEU A 9 -22.63 3.75 8.09
CA LEU A 9 -21.81 4.90 7.67
C LEU A 9 -20.34 4.74 8.03
N ALA A 10 -20.04 4.28 9.25
CA ALA A 10 -18.65 4.02 9.66
C ALA A 10 -18.02 2.90 8.81
N ASP A 11 -18.76 1.84 8.52
CA ASP A 11 -18.34 0.72 7.67
C ASP A 11 -18.02 1.18 6.23
N LYS A 12 -18.88 2.02 5.64
CA LYS A 12 -18.64 2.63 4.31
C LYS A 12 -17.47 3.63 4.30
N GLY A 13 -17.01 4.03 5.48
CA GLY A 13 -15.94 4.99 5.71
C GLY A 13 -16.44 6.42 5.88
N ASP A 14 -17.74 6.70 5.85
CA ASP A 14 -18.30 8.06 5.96
C ASP A 14 -18.01 8.74 7.32
N ILE A 15 -17.58 7.97 8.32
CA ILE A 15 -17.19 8.45 9.65
C ILE A 15 -15.83 7.85 10.04
N ILE A 16 -14.98 8.64 10.71
CA ILE A 16 -13.69 8.16 11.24
C ILE A 16 -13.93 7.28 12.49
N PRO A 17 -13.42 6.04 12.55
CA PRO A 17 -13.42 5.27 13.79
C PRO A 17 -12.67 6.02 14.90
N LEU A 18 -13.28 6.16 16.08
CA LEU A 18 -12.69 6.89 17.21
C LEU A 18 -11.24 6.49 17.56
N PRO A 19 -10.83 5.20 17.53
CA PRO A 19 -9.44 4.83 17.76
C PRO A 19 -8.47 5.46 16.75
N LEU A 20 -8.87 5.51 15.48
CA LEU A 20 -8.04 6.05 14.39
C LEU A 20 -7.96 7.58 14.46
N LEU A 21 -9.06 8.26 14.81
CA LEU A 21 -9.06 9.71 15.05
C LEU A 21 -8.15 10.10 16.22
N LYS A 22 -8.17 9.33 17.32
CA LYS A 22 -7.34 9.58 18.50
C LYS A 22 -5.86 9.39 18.18
N ASN A 23 -5.51 8.38 17.39
CA ASN A 23 -4.13 8.18 16.93
C ASN A 23 -3.68 9.34 16.02
N PHE A 24 -4.53 9.78 15.09
CA PHE A 24 -4.25 10.92 14.22
C PHE A 24 -4.00 12.23 15.00
N LEU A 25 -4.85 12.59 15.97
CA LEU A 25 -4.66 13.82 16.75
C LEU A 25 -3.40 13.80 17.62
N LYS A 26 -2.98 12.61 18.07
CA LYS A 26 -1.72 12.46 18.80
C LYS A 26 -0.50 12.65 17.91
N THR A 27 -0.63 12.43 16.59
CA THR A 27 0.51 12.43 15.68
C THR A 27 0.77 13.78 15.02
N THR A 28 -0.23 14.67 14.97
CA THR A 28 -0.10 15.99 14.35
C THR A 28 0.85 16.92 15.11
N ALA A 29 0.79 16.97 16.43
CA ALA A 29 1.62 17.87 17.23
C ALA A 29 3.14 17.54 17.15
N PRO A 30 3.57 16.27 17.28
CA PRO A 30 4.98 15.93 17.09
C PRO A 30 5.46 16.18 15.66
N LEU A 31 4.65 15.92 14.63
CA LEU A 31 5.01 16.21 13.25
C LEU A 31 5.25 17.72 13.03
N MET A 32 4.35 18.56 13.53
CA MET A 32 4.51 20.02 13.48
C MET A 32 5.76 20.49 14.23
N TYR A 33 6.08 19.86 15.36
CA TYR A 33 7.30 20.15 16.12
C TYR A 33 8.58 19.79 15.34
N VAL A 34 8.65 18.60 14.73
CA VAL A 34 9.79 18.18 13.89
C VAL A 34 9.99 19.14 12.72
N ILE A 35 8.90 19.56 12.06
CA ILE A 35 8.97 20.52 10.94
C ILE A 35 9.51 21.87 11.41
N ALA A 36 9.00 22.39 12.53
CA ALA A 36 9.45 23.66 13.10
C ALA A 36 10.94 23.63 13.48
N LYS A 37 11.44 22.48 13.95
CA LYS A 37 12.85 22.26 14.31
C LYS A 37 13.76 22.09 13.08
N ASN A 38 13.21 21.74 11.91
CA ASN A 38 13.96 21.45 10.69
C ASN A 38 13.63 22.42 9.51
N PRO A 39 13.76 23.76 9.68
CA PRO A 39 13.36 24.73 8.65
C PRO A 39 14.20 24.64 7.37
N LYS A 40 15.47 24.23 7.48
CA LYS A 40 16.34 23.97 6.32
C LYS A 40 15.82 22.83 5.45
N ALA A 41 15.22 21.80 6.06
CA ALA A 41 14.69 20.68 5.32
C ALA A 41 13.42 21.04 4.54
N VAL A 42 12.58 21.94 5.06
CA VAL A 42 11.48 22.55 4.28
C VAL A 42 12.02 23.34 3.08
N ALA A 43 13.10 24.13 3.27
CA ALA A 43 13.72 24.87 2.18
C ALA A 43 14.28 23.95 1.06
N ARG A 44 14.74 22.73 1.38
CA ARG A 44 15.19 21.73 0.37
C ARG A 44 14.07 21.37 -0.62
N ASN A 45 12.82 21.39 -0.18
CA ASN A 45 11.67 21.06 -1.02
C ASN A 45 11.28 22.17 -2.00
N MET A 46 11.77 23.41 -1.84
CA MET A 46 11.40 24.53 -2.71
C MET A 46 11.73 24.27 -4.18
N LYS A 47 12.85 23.60 -4.46
CA LYS A 47 13.21 23.21 -5.84
C LYS A 47 12.20 22.21 -6.41
N ALA A 48 11.82 21.20 -5.62
CA ALA A 48 10.83 20.20 -5.99
C ALA A 48 9.43 20.80 -6.21
N TRP A 49 9.04 21.80 -5.41
CA TRP A 49 7.79 22.53 -5.57
C TRP A 49 7.80 23.41 -6.82
N LYS A 50 8.89 24.19 -7.05
CA LYS A 50 9.03 25.02 -8.25
C LYS A 50 8.96 24.20 -9.53
N LYS A 51 9.56 22.99 -9.55
CA LYS A 51 9.48 22.05 -10.69
C LYS A 51 8.03 21.69 -11.02
N ARG A 52 7.19 21.43 -10.01
CA ARG A 52 5.76 21.10 -10.18
C ARG A 52 4.93 22.29 -10.65
N LEU A 53 5.12 23.45 -10.02
CA LEU A 53 4.41 24.67 -10.41
C LEU A 53 4.70 25.07 -11.87
N ARG A 54 5.93 24.86 -12.35
CA ARG A 54 6.28 25.06 -13.77
C ARG A 54 5.54 24.13 -14.74
N GLN A 55 5.02 23.01 -14.26
CA GLN A 55 4.20 22.07 -15.03
C GLN A 55 2.71 22.19 -14.69
N SER A 56 2.29 23.27 -14.03
CA SER A 56 0.91 23.49 -13.57
C SER A 56 0.38 22.37 -12.65
N LYS A 57 1.28 21.67 -11.94
CA LYS A 57 0.96 20.63 -10.96
C LYS A 57 1.06 21.20 -9.54
N PRO A 58 0.21 20.76 -8.59
CA PRO A 58 0.31 21.22 -7.21
C PRO A 58 1.62 20.72 -6.55
N PRO A 59 2.13 21.39 -5.50
CA PRO A 59 3.43 21.08 -4.89
C PRO A 59 3.60 19.65 -4.35
N TRP A 60 2.50 18.96 -4.03
CA TRP A 60 2.49 17.58 -3.54
C TRP A 60 2.36 16.52 -4.66
N ALA A 61 2.12 16.91 -5.91
CA ALA A 61 1.80 16.01 -7.01
C ALA A 61 2.94 15.03 -7.36
N HIS A 62 2.56 13.88 -7.93
CA HIS A 62 3.52 13.03 -8.63
C HIS A 62 3.83 13.62 -10.02
N LEU A 63 5.10 13.53 -10.45
CA LEU A 63 5.57 14.23 -11.65
C LEU A 63 5.54 13.36 -12.90
N GLU A 64 5.78 12.05 -12.78
CA GLU A 64 5.84 11.16 -13.94
C GLU A 64 4.51 11.13 -14.69
N ASP A 65 4.60 10.97 -16.01
CA ASP A 65 3.45 10.55 -16.81
C ASP A 65 3.30 9.03 -16.65
N GLU A 66 2.19 8.63 -16.03
CA GLU A 66 1.89 7.24 -15.73
C GLU A 66 0.94 6.60 -16.76
N SER A 67 0.57 7.32 -17.83
CA SER A 67 -0.37 6.86 -18.85
C SER A 67 0.03 5.55 -19.51
N ARG A 68 1.34 5.25 -19.59
CA ARG A 68 1.84 3.97 -20.11
C ARG A 68 1.42 2.76 -19.27
N TYR A 69 1.10 2.97 -17.99
CA TYR A 69 0.71 1.94 -17.03
C TYR A 69 -0.80 1.82 -16.83
N ASP A 70 -1.60 2.52 -17.62
CA ASP A 70 -3.05 2.39 -17.58
C ASP A 70 -3.46 0.96 -17.98
N SER A 71 -3.99 0.20 -17.02
CA SER A 71 -4.36 -1.19 -17.24
C SER A 71 -5.57 -1.35 -18.15
N ARG A 72 -6.35 -0.30 -18.39
CA ARG A 72 -7.49 -0.38 -19.33
C ARG A 72 -7.05 -0.68 -20.76
N LYS A 73 -5.78 -0.45 -21.07
CA LYS A 73 -5.19 -0.81 -22.38
C LYS A 73 -5.21 -2.31 -22.67
N MET A 74 -5.40 -3.16 -21.65
CA MET A 74 -5.55 -4.60 -21.84
C MET A 74 -6.98 -5.01 -22.21
N LEU A 75 -7.93 -4.08 -22.13
CA LEU A 75 -9.35 -4.34 -22.35
C LEU A 75 -9.74 -4.09 -23.81
N THR A 76 -10.73 -4.85 -24.28
CA THR A 76 -11.45 -4.63 -25.53
C THR A 76 -12.89 -4.19 -25.23
N GLU A 77 -13.65 -3.76 -26.25
CA GLU A 77 -15.07 -3.40 -26.07
C GLU A 77 -15.91 -4.58 -25.55
N GLU A 78 -15.59 -5.82 -25.96
CA GLU A 78 -16.25 -7.05 -25.49
C GLU A 78 -16.08 -7.28 -23.97
N ASP A 79 -14.99 -6.80 -23.38
CA ASP A 79 -14.77 -6.91 -21.94
C ASP A 79 -15.74 -6.04 -21.13
N TYR A 80 -16.37 -5.04 -21.77
CA TYR A 80 -17.41 -4.18 -21.17
C TYR A 80 -18.84 -4.70 -21.37
N GLU A 81 -19.02 -5.76 -22.15
CA GLU A 81 -20.30 -6.45 -22.26
C GLU A 81 -20.52 -7.38 -21.06
N ASP A 82 -21.77 -7.51 -20.61
CA ASP A 82 -22.15 -8.43 -19.51
C ASP A 82 -21.27 -8.32 -18.25
N LEU A 83 -21.00 -7.09 -17.82
CA LEU A 83 -20.13 -6.83 -16.66
C LEU A 83 -20.64 -7.52 -15.38
N PRO A 84 -19.74 -8.10 -14.56
CA PRO A 84 -20.05 -8.67 -13.24
C PRO A 84 -21.00 -7.79 -12.41
N PRO A 85 -22.01 -8.32 -11.70
CA PRO A 85 -23.02 -7.49 -11.03
C PRO A 85 -22.43 -6.64 -9.90
N VAL A 86 -23.06 -5.49 -9.60
CA VAL A 86 -22.73 -4.69 -8.42
C VAL A 86 -23.50 -5.23 -7.22
N ASN A 87 -22.79 -5.53 -6.14
CA ASN A 87 -23.36 -6.06 -4.91
C ASN A 87 -23.42 -4.97 -3.82
N ASN A 88 -24.45 -4.99 -2.96
CA ASN A 88 -24.61 -4.02 -1.85
C ASN A 88 -24.43 -4.63 -0.45
N GLU A 89 -24.09 -5.91 -0.37
CA GLU A 89 -23.78 -6.61 0.87
C GLU A 89 -22.44 -6.13 1.47
N LYS A 90 -22.35 -6.27 2.79
CA LYS A 90 -21.12 -5.98 3.54
C LYS A 90 -19.95 -6.79 2.98
N TYR A 91 -18.82 -6.12 2.79
CA TYR A 91 -17.58 -6.64 2.18
C TYR A 91 -17.67 -7.01 0.70
N LEU A 92 -18.79 -6.75 0.02
CA LEU A 92 -18.93 -6.88 -1.44
C LEU A 92 -19.27 -5.53 -2.11
N ARG A 93 -19.80 -4.59 -1.34
CA ARG A 93 -20.19 -3.27 -1.82
C ARG A 93 -19.02 -2.32 -2.06
N PRO A 94 -19.21 -1.31 -2.95
CA PRO A 94 -18.26 -0.22 -3.06
C PRO A 94 -18.17 0.54 -1.74
N THR A 95 -16.95 0.97 -1.42
CA THR A 95 -16.68 1.88 -0.31
C THR A 95 -15.72 2.97 -0.79
N ARG A 96 -15.49 4.00 0.03
CA ARG A 96 -14.60 5.06 -0.41
C ARG A 96 -13.18 4.53 -0.66
N MET A 97 -12.63 4.94 -1.80
CA MET A 97 -11.36 4.48 -2.37
C MET A 97 -11.39 3.04 -2.92
N CYS A 98 -12.53 2.35 -2.86
CA CYS A 98 -12.74 0.99 -3.36
C CYS A 98 -13.90 1.01 -4.38
N GLU A 99 -13.63 1.53 -5.57
CA GLU A 99 -14.61 1.73 -6.65
C GLU A 99 -14.94 0.42 -7.40
N CYS A 100 -15.35 -0.64 -6.69
CA CYS A 100 -15.65 -1.96 -7.30
C CYS A 100 -16.91 -1.96 -8.19
N ASP A 101 -17.71 -0.90 -8.13
CA ASP A 101 -18.86 -0.64 -9.00
C ASP A 101 -18.48 0.00 -10.34
N SER A 102 -17.23 0.49 -10.47
CA SER A 102 -16.73 1.10 -11.70
C SER A 102 -16.73 0.11 -12.87
N PRO A 103 -17.22 0.50 -14.06
CA PRO A 103 -17.14 -0.34 -15.26
C PRO A 103 -15.72 -0.81 -15.58
N ASP A 104 -14.72 0.06 -15.45
CA ASP A 104 -13.31 -0.28 -15.71
C ASP A 104 -12.80 -1.38 -14.75
N ILE A 105 -13.17 -1.32 -13.46
CA ILE A 105 -12.77 -2.32 -12.47
C ILE A 105 -13.47 -3.65 -12.74
N ARG A 106 -14.76 -3.62 -13.04
CA ARG A 106 -15.57 -4.80 -13.34
C ARG A 106 -15.09 -5.50 -14.62
N ALA A 107 -14.72 -4.75 -15.65
CA ALA A 107 -14.14 -5.27 -16.88
C ALA A 107 -12.79 -5.96 -16.62
N VAL A 108 -11.91 -5.34 -15.84
CA VAL A 108 -10.64 -5.99 -15.44
C VAL A 108 -10.87 -7.20 -14.56
N ALA A 109 -11.83 -7.16 -13.63
CA ALA A 109 -12.21 -8.31 -12.83
C ALA A 109 -12.67 -9.49 -13.72
N LYS A 110 -13.55 -9.24 -14.69
CA LYS A 110 -13.99 -10.20 -15.71
C LYS A 110 -12.78 -10.77 -16.48
N LYS A 111 -11.93 -9.90 -17.03
CA LYS A 111 -10.71 -10.30 -17.78
C LYS A 111 -9.77 -11.19 -16.97
N LEU A 112 -9.73 -11.01 -15.64
CA LEU A 112 -8.90 -11.80 -14.73
C LEU A 112 -9.57 -13.11 -14.27
N GLY A 113 -10.83 -13.35 -14.64
CA GLY A 113 -11.57 -14.61 -14.44
C GLY A 113 -12.71 -14.52 -13.41
N ALA A 114 -13.21 -13.33 -13.09
CA ALA A 114 -14.36 -13.19 -12.19
C ALA A 114 -15.57 -13.96 -12.72
N TYR A 115 -16.21 -14.78 -11.86
CA TYR A 115 -17.35 -15.65 -12.20
C TYR A 115 -17.07 -16.73 -13.28
N GLU A 116 -15.82 -16.88 -13.72
CA GLU A 116 -15.40 -17.92 -14.68
C GLU A 116 -14.47 -18.95 -14.02
N LYS A 117 -13.56 -18.50 -13.15
CA LYS A 117 -12.66 -19.34 -12.35
C LYS A 117 -13.26 -19.64 -10.99
N ASP A 118 -12.71 -20.66 -10.31
CA ASP A 118 -12.97 -20.82 -8.88
C ASP A 118 -12.39 -19.66 -8.06
N ASP A 119 -12.91 -19.48 -6.85
CA ASP A 119 -12.56 -18.36 -5.98
C ASP A 119 -11.05 -18.27 -5.68
N LEU A 120 -10.37 -19.40 -5.52
CA LEU A 120 -8.94 -19.43 -5.20
C LEU A 120 -8.09 -19.07 -6.41
N GLU A 121 -8.39 -19.63 -7.60
CA GLU A 121 -7.73 -19.28 -8.84
C GLU A 121 -7.96 -17.82 -9.23
N TYR A 122 -9.18 -17.31 -9.05
CA TYR A 122 -9.50 -15.91 -9.26
C TYR A 122 -8.73 -15.01 -8.27
N ALA A 123 -8.73 -15.34 -6.98
CA ALA A 123 -7.98 -14.60 -5.95
C ALA A 123 -6.47 -14.53 -6.25
N LYS A 124 -5.86 -15.64 -6.71
CA LYS A 124 -4.48 -15.66 -7.17
C LYS A 124 -4.26 -14.76 -8.38
N SER A 125 -5.17 -14.81 -9.36
CA SER A 125 -5.08 -14.02 -10.59
C SER A 125 -5.05 -12.52 -10.29
N ILE A 126 -5.98 -12.03 -9.46
CA ILE A 126 -6.02 -10.62 -9.07
C ILE A 126 -4.85 -10.22 -8.16
N PHE A 127 -4.41 -11.11 -7.26
CA PHE A 127 -3.25 -10.87 -6.40
C PHE A 127 -1.98 -10.63 -7.22
N TYR A 128 -1.64 -11.55 -8.14
CA TYR A 128 -0.45 -11.41 -8.96
C TYR A 128 -0.56 -10.28 -9.98
N PHE A 129 -1.76 -9.98 -10.48
CA PHE A 129 -1.98 -8.79 -11.28
C PHE A 129 -1.63 -7.52 -10.50
N VAL A 130 -2.19 -7.32 -9.31
CA VAL A 130 -1.89 -6.11 -8.51
C VAL A 130 -0.41 -6.09 -8.12
N LYS A 131 0.13 -7.20 -7.60
CA LYS A 131 1.52 -7.30 -7.13
C LYS A 131 2.54 -6.98 -8.23
N ASN A 132 2.35 -7.50 -9.44
CA ASN A 132 3.38 -7.43 -10.49
C ASN A 132 3.09 -6.39 -11.58
N GLN A 133 1.87 -5.86 -11.68
CA GLN A 133 1.51 -4.81 -12.66
C GLN A 133 1.29 -3.44 -12.02
N LYS A 134 1.19 -3.35 -10.69
CA LYS A 134 0.99 -2.09 -9.95
C LYS A 134 2.05 -1.94 -8.87
N TYR A 135 2.91 -0.96 -9.06
CA TYR A 135 4.12 -0.83 -8.23
C TYR A 135 3.92 0.07 -7.01
N LEU A 136 4.75 -0.15 -6.00
CA LEU A 136 4.90 0.80 -4.90
C LEU A 136 5.44 2.12 -5.44
N VAL A 137 4.61 3.16 -5.36
CA VAL A 137 4.93 4.53 -5.73
C VAL A 137 4.40 5.45 -4.64
N PHE A 138 5.29 6.18 -3.99
CA PHE A 138 4.90 7.16 -2.98
C PHE A 138 4.34 8.43 -3.65
N LYS A 139 3.02 8.53 -3.61
CA LYS A 139 2.23 9.66 -4.10
C LYS A 139 0.93 9.80 -3.28
N PRO A 140 0.23 10.94 -3.36
CA PRO A 140 -1.08 11.08 -2.74
C PRO A 140 -2.04 9.98 -3.18
N MET A 141 -2.87 9.47 -2.28
CA MET A 141 -3.74 8.33 -2.58
C MET A 141 -4.74 8.66 -3.69
N VAL A 142 -4.97 7.71 -4.59
CA VAL A 142 -5.85 7.88 -5.77
C VAL A 142 -7.03 6.92 -5.81
N GLY A 143 -7.08 5.91 -4.94
CA GLY A 143 -8.17 4.93 -4.90
C GLY A 143 -7.99 3.82 -5.93
N ALA A 144 -8.81 2.77 -5.85
CA ALA A 144 -8.69 1.59 -6.71
C ALA A 144 -8.70 1.96 -8.19
N LEU A 145 -9.66 2.78 -8.63
CA LEU A 145 -9.77 3.20 -10.02
C LEU A 145 -8.57 4.05 -10.47
N GLY A 146 -8.06 4.92 -9.59
CA GLY A 146 -6.87 5.73 -9.87
C GLY A 146 -5.59 4.90 -10.00
N VAL A 147 -5.45 3.85 -9.19
CA VAL A 147 -4.33 2.90 -9.27
C VAL A 147 -4.43 2.08 -10.55
N LEU A 148 -5.63 1.63 -10.93
CA LEU A 148 -5.84 0.91 -12.19
C LEU A 148 -5.33 1.71 -13.40
N LYS A 149 -5.52 3.04 -13.38
CA LYS A 149 -5.16 3.97 -14.46
C LYS A 149 -3.71 4.51 -14.39
N SER A 150 -2.91 4.05 -13.43
CA SER A 150 -1.55 4.56 -13.21
C SER A 150 -0.52 3.45 -12.95
N LYS A 151 0.74 3.85 -12.71
CA LYS A 151 1.87 2.94 -12.42
C LYS A 151 1.66 2.11 -11.15
N GLY A 152 0.83 2.60 -10.24
CA GLY A 152 0.60 2.01 -8.93
C GLY A 152 0.31 3.08 -7.90
N GLY A 153 0.73 2.85 -6.66
CA GLY A 153 0.49 3.75 -5.54
C GLY A 153 1.14 3.25 -4.26
N VAL A 154 0.80 3.89 -3.14
CA VAL A 154 1.24 3.42 -1.82
C VAL A 154 0.57 2.08 -1.48
N CYS A 155 1.03 1.39 -0.42
CA CYS A 155 0.45 0.11 0.02
C CYS A 155 -1.08 0.14 0.15
N LEU A 156 -1.63 1.22 0.71
CA LEU A 156 -3.07 1.41 0.87
C LEU A 156 -3.83 1.47 -0.45
N ASP A 157 -3.22 2.06 -1.47
CA ASP A 157 -3.77 2.18 -2.82
C ASP A 157 -3.77 0.83 -3.55
N GLN A 158 -2.72 0.03 -3.37
CA GLN A 158 -2.69 -1.33 -3.93
C GLN A 158 -3.70 -2.25 -3.23
N MET A 159 -3.85 -2.13 -1.91
CA MET A 159 -4.92 -2.82 -1.17
C MET A 159 -6.31 -2.42 -1.68
N ASN A 160 -6.54 -1.13 -1.92
CA ASN A 160 -7.80 -0.65 -2.50
C ASN A 160 -8.11 -1.35 -3.82
N LEU A 161 -7.15 -1.43 -4.73
CA LEU A 161 -7.35 -2.10 -6.02
C LEU A 161 -7.59 -3.60 -5.87
N LEU A 162 -6.81 -4.30 -5.04
CA LEU A 162 -6.98 -5.73 -4.80
C LEU A 162 -8.37 -6.05 -4.23
N ILE A 163 -8.81 -5.28 -3.23
CA ILE A 163 -10.14 -5.42 -2.62
C ILE A 163 -11.23 -5.07 -3.65
N ALA A 164 -11.05 -4.03 -4.45
CA ALA A 164 -12.05 -3.64 -5.44
C ALA A 164 -12.25 -4.72 -6.52
N LEU A 165 -11.15 -5.32 -7.01
CA LEU A 165 -11.21 -6.44 -7.94
C LEU A 165 -11.89 -7.66 -7.29
N ALA A 166 -11.47 -8.05 -6.08
CA ALA A 166 -12.08 -9.16 -5.35
C ALA A 166 -13.59 -8.99 -5.19
N ARG A 167 -14.04 -7.82 -4.73
CA ARG A 167 -15.46 -7.49 -4.56
C ARG A 167 -16.24 -7.51 -5.88
N ALA A 168 -15.66 -6.97 -6.94
CA ALA A 168 -16.26 -7.00 -8.27
C ALA A 168 -16.43 -8.44 -8.79
N GLY A 169 -15.54 -9.36 -8.40
CA GLY A 169 -15.64 -10.79 -8.70
C GLY A 169 -16.41 -11.64 -7.68
N GLY A 170 -17.13 -11.03 -6.74
CA GLY A 170 -17.99 -11.75 -5.78
C GLY A 170 -17.28 -12.29 -4.54
N ILE A 171 -15.97 -12.04 -4.37
CA ILE A 171 -15.21 -12.42 -3.17
C ILE A 171 -15.34 -11.34 -2.11
N ARG A 172 -15.81 -11.71 -0.90
CA ARG A 172 -15.86 -10.79 0.24
C ARG A 172 -14.44 -10.36 0.60
N ALA A 173 -14.20 -9.06 0.64
CA ALA A 173 -12.87 -8.52 0.91
C ALA A 173 -12.91 -7.31 1.87
N ARG A 174 -11.93 -7.23 2.77
CA ARG A 174 -11.84 -6.18 3.81
C ARG A 174 -10.40 -5.75 4.08
N TYR A 175 -10.24 -4.62 4.75
CA TYR A 175 -8.95 -4.07 5.13
C TYR A 175 -8.55 -4.56 6.52
N ARG A 176 -7.26 -4.82 6.70
CA ARG A 176 -6.64 -4.94 8.01
C ARG A 176 -5.40 -4.04 8.07
N LEU A 177 -5.43 -3.05 8.95
CA LEU A 177 -4.25 -2.25 9.30
C LEU A 177 -3.63 -2.81 10.57
N TYR A 178 -2.30 -2.83 10.65
CA TYR A 178 -1.59 -3.32 11.82
C TYR A 178 -0.32 -2.52 12.09
N ALA A 179 0.21 -2.71 13.29
CA ALA A 179 1.48 -2.16 13.66
C ALA A 179 2.64 -2.98 13.10
N LEU A 180 3.63 -2.29 12.53
CA LEU A 180 4.83 -2.87 11.97
C LEU A 180 6.07 -2.36 12.70
N ALA A 181 7.06 -3.23 12.84
CA ALA A 181 8.46 -2.82 12.97
C ALA A 181 9.12 -3.03 11.59
N PRO A 182 9.73 -1.99 10.98
CA PRO A 182 10.45 -2.17 9.72
C PRO A 182 11.69 -3.02 9.97
N THR A 183 12.03 -3.91 9.03
CA THR A 183 13.34 -4.59 9.06
C THR A 183 14.47 -3.62 8.69
N GLU A 184 15.72 -4.04 8.89
CA GLU A 184 16.90 -3.23 8.57
C GLU A 184 16.94 -2.84 7.08
N GLU A 185 16.54 -3.75 6.19
CA GLU A 185 16.47 -3.50 4.75
C GLU A 185 15.47 -2.37 4.43
N MET A 186 14.28 -2.41 5.03
CA MET A 186 13.26 -1.36 4.89
C MET A 186 13.75 -0.01 5.40
N PHE A 187 14.47 -0.01 6.53
CA PHE A 187 15.02 1.19 7.15
C PHE A 187 16.08 1.85 6.25
N ASP A 188 17.01 1.06 5.70
CA ASP A 188 18.05 1.51 4.77
C ASP A 188 17.47 2.09 3.47
N VAL A 189 16.34 1.56 2.99
CA VAL A 189 15.70 2.06 1.76
C VAL A 189 14.96 3.38 2.00
N MET A 190 14.15 3.47 3.06
CA MET A 190 13.13 4.52 3.18
C MET A 190 13.37 5.57 4.28
N ILE A 191 14.21 5.26 5.29
CA ILE A 191 14.27 6.04 6.53
C ILE A 191 15.63 6.69 6.73
N LYS A 192 16.72 5.96 6.49
CA LYS A 192 18.10 6.35 6.84
C LYS A 192 18.54 7.73 6.35
N ASP A 193 18.19 8.07 5.11
CA ASP A 193 18.79 9.21 4.41
C ASP A 193 18.10 10.57 4.68
N ASP A 194 16.97 10.60 5.40
CA ASP A 194 16.28 11.85 5.70
C ASP A 194 16.08 12.08 7.21
N PRO A 195 16.66 13.16 7.77
CA PRO A 195 16.58 13.44 9.20
C PRO A 195 15.16 13.75 9.67
N ILE A 196 14.28 14.31 8.83
CA ILE A 196 12.86 14.48 9.19
C ILE A 196 12.20 13.11 9.22
N ILE A 197 12.41 12.23 8.23
CA ILE A 197 11.77 10.89 8.25
C ILE A 197 12.25 10.09 9.45
N ARG A 198 13.56 10.11 9.73
CA ARG A 198 14.18 9.48 10.89
C ARG A 198 13.63 10.04 12.21
N GLU A 199 13.65 11.36 12.40
CA GLU A 199 13.14 12.00 13.64
C GLU A 199 11.60 11.87 13.77
N THR A 200 10.86 11.89 12.65
CA THR A 200 9.41 11.63 12.63
C THR A 200 9.10 10.19 12.99
N TYR A 201 9.89 9.23 12.50
CA TYR A 201 9.80 7.82 12.87
C TYR A 201 10.15 7.60 14.37
N GLU A 202 11.17 8.28 14.87
CA GLU A 202 11.58 8.24 16.29
C GLU A 202 10.52 8.85 17.22
N MET A 203 9.92 9.98 16.83
CA MET A 203 8.93 10.72 17.64
C MET A 203 7.52 10.15 17.55
N LEU A 204 7.25 9.42 16.48
CA LEU A 204 5.94 8.89 16.20
C LEU A 204 6.08 7.44 15.73
N GLY A 205 5.56 6.51 16.52
CA GLY A 205 5.03 5.22 16.02
C GLY A 205 3.86 5.41 15.04
N PHE A 206 3.88 6.47 14.24
CA PHE A 206 2.95 6.85 13.18
C PHE A 206 3.10 5.95 11.96
N LEU A 207 4.32 5.45 11.70
CA LEU A 207 4.52 4.40 10.70
C LEU A 207 4.11 3.01 11.25
N ASP A 208 4.15 2.82 12.58
CA ASP A 208 3.63 1.62 13.26
C ASP A 208 2.08 1.49 13.15
N SER A 209 1.38 2.17 12.24
CA SER A 209 -0.07 2.03 12.06
C SER A 209 -0.56 2.36 10.63
N LEU A 210 0.35 2.55 9.66
CA LEU A 210 -0.01 2.98 8.30
C LEU A 210 0.20 1.92 7.22
N HIS A 211 0.60 0.71 7.62
CA HIS A 211 0.62 -0.42 6.71
C HIS A 211 -0.50 -1.40 7.02
N GLY A 212 -0.90 -2.15 6.01
CA GLY A 212 -1.94 -3.14 6.14
C GLY A 212 -1.87 -4.19 5.05
N CYS A 213 -2.85 -5.08 5.11
CA CYS A 213 -3.08 -6.10 4.10
C CYS A 213 -4.57 -6.12 3.72
N ALA A 214 -4.84 -6.67 2.55
CA ALA A 214 -6.18 -7.09 2.19
C ALA A 214 -6.47 -8.45 2.82
N GLU A 215 -7.71 -8.67 3.26
CA GLU A 215 -8.20 -10.01 3.59
C GLU A 215 -9.31 -10.37 2.61
N LEU A 216 -9.16 -11.52 1.94
CA LEU A 216 -10.15 -12.09 1.02
C LEU A 216 -10.76 -13.34 1.64
N TYR A 217 -12.07 -13.51 1.51
CA TYR A 217 -12.78 -14.69 2.01
C TYR A 217 -12.88 -15.76 0.92
N VAL A 218 -12.03 -16.78 1.00
CA VAL A 218 -11.93 -17.87 0.02
C VAL A 218 -12.06 -19.20 0.79
N ASP A 219 -12.84 -20.14 0.27
CA ASP A 219 -13.05 -21.48 0.87
C ASP A 219 -13.43 -21.46 2.36
N GLY A 220 -14.24 -20.47 2.77
CA GLY A 220 -14.70 -20.35 4.15
C GLY A 220 -13.70 -19.70 5.12
N GLN A 221 -12.57 -19.19 4.62
CA GLN A 221 -11.51 -18.61 5.45
C GLN A 221 -11.07 -17.23 4.94
N TRP A 222 -10.65 -16.37 5.87
CA TRP A 222 -10.03 -15.09 5.53
C TRP A 222 -8.53 -15.30 5.27
N ILE A 223 -8.12 -15.15 4.01
CA ILE A 223 -6.73 -15.22 3.59
C ILE A 223 -6.17 -13.80 3.54
N GLN A 224 -5.04 -13.60 4.20
CA GLN A 224 -4.33 -12.32 4.19
C GLN A 224 -3.42 -12.21 2.97
N LEU A 225 -3.49 -11.08 2.28
CA LEU A 225 -2.73 -10.79 1.07
C LEU A 225 -2.12 -9.39 1.12
N ASP A 226 -0.84 -9.32 0.79
CA ASP A 226 -0.13 -8.05 0.66
C ASP A 226 0.55 -7.95 -0.72
N PRO A 227 -0.02 -7.18 -1.66
CA PRO A 227 0.53 -7.05 -3.00
C PRO A 227 1.63 -5.97 -3.09
N THR A 228 2.03 -5.30 -1.99
CA THR A 228 2.74 -4.01 -2.03
C THR A 228 4.04 -4.04 -2.84
N PHE A 229 4.86 -5.08 -2.68
CA PHE A 229 6.15 -5.21 -3.39
C PHE A 229 6.00 -6.20 -4.53
N SER A 230 6.41 -5.80 -5.75
CA SER A 230 6.50 -6.73 -6.88
C SER A 230 7.63 -7.74 -6.69
N ASP A 231 7.57 -8.86 -7.41
CA ASP A 231 8.65 -9.86 -7.42
C ASP A 231 10.01 -9.22 -7.71
N GLU A 232 10.04 -8.27 -8.65
CA GLU A 232 11.24 -7.50 -9.02
C GLU A 232 11.74 -6.60 -7.89
N LEU A 233 10.84 -5.98 -7.12
CA LEU A 233 11.26 -5.14 -6.00
C LEU A 233 11.84 -5.99 -4.88
N GLU A 234 11.19 -7.12 -4.55
CA GLU A 234 11.67 -8.07 -3.54
C GLU A 234 13.04 -8.63 -3.93
N ALA A 235 13.19 -9.02 -5.20
CA ALA A 235 14.46 -9.49 -5.72
C ALA A 235 15.58 -8.45 -5.60
N GLY A 236 15.29 -7.20 -6.00
CA GLY A 236 16.23 -6.09 -5.96
C GLY A 236 16.58 -5.61 -4.55
N MET A 237 15.67 -5.81 -3.60
CA MET A 237 15.92 -5.60 -2.17
C MET A 237 16.68 -6.77 -1.53
N GLY A 238 16.86 -7.89 -2.25
CA GLY A 238 17.59 -9.05 -1.76
C GLY A 238 16.81 -9.92 -0.77
N ILE A 239 15.48 -9.76 -0.69
CA ILE A 239 14.58 -10.49 0.21
C ILE A 239 13.84 -11.61 -0.54
N PRO A 240 13.34 -12.66 0.15
CA PRO A 240 12.54 -13.71 -0.48
C PRO A 240 11.32 -13.14 -1.21
N ILE A 241 10.99 -13.73 -2.36
CA ILE A 241 9.76 -13.40 -3.09
C ILE A 241 8.59 -14.12 -2.43
N ILE A 242 7.55 -13.37 -2.09
CA ILE A 242 6.37 -13.94 -1.42
C ILE A 242 5.45 -14.61 -2.44
N ASP A 243 4.89 -15.75 -2.02
CA ASP A 243 3.82 -16.41 -2.73
C ASP A 243 2.44 -16.01 -2.15
N PHE A 244 1.37 -16.35 -2.87
CA PHE A 244 0.00 -16.08 -2.43
C PHE A 244 -0.27 -16.62 -1.01
N GLY A 245 -0.72 -15.74 -0.11
CA GLY A 245 -1.05 -16.07 1.28
C GLY A 245 0.14 -16.08 2.25
N GLU A 246 1.37 -15.85 1.78
CA GLU A 246 2.54 -15.75 2.66
C GLU A 246 2.66 -14.37 3.32
N GLU A 247 3.20 -14.34 4.55
CA GLU A 247 3.57 -13.09 5.21
C GLU A 247 4.92 -12.57 4.67
N PRO A 248 5.04 -11.28 4.31
CA PRO A 248 6.27 -10.72 3.77
C PRO A 248 7.42 -10.63 4.76
N ALA A 249 8.62 -10.96 4.28
CA ALA A 249 9.85 -10.99 5.06
C ALA A 249 10.39 -9.61 5.46
N TRP A 250 9.94 -8.52 4.81
CA TRP A 250 10.41 -7.16 5.06
C TRP A 250 9.78 -6.49 6.30
N ARG A 251 8.94 -7.22 7.04
CA ARG A 251 8.32 -6.72 8.28
C ARG A 251 8.07 -7.84 9.28
N VAL A 252 7.90 -7.42 10.54
CA VAL A 252 7.36 -8.26 11.61
C VAL A 252 6.06 -7.63 12.08
N ARG A 253 4.98 -8.41 12.06
CA ARG A 253 3.65 -7.97 12.55
C ARG A 253 3.59 -8.11 14.06
N ILE A 254 3.03 -7.09 14.71
CA ILE A 254 2.73 -7.11 16.14
C ILE A 254 1.22 -7.35 16.29
N PRO A 255 0.76 -8.57 16.62
CA PRO A 255 -0.65 -8.98 16.48
C PRO A 255 -1.65 -8.21 17.35
N GLU A 256 -1.19 -7.55 18.43
CA GLU A 256 -2.05 -6.99 19.47
C GLU A 256 -2.74 -5.66 19.10
N ARG A 257 -2.60 -5.18 17.86
CA ARG A 257 -3.11 -3.85 17.44
C ARG A 257 -3.75 -3.78 16.05
N ASP A 258 -4.34 -4.88 15.61
CA ASP A 258 -4.99 -4.88 14.31
C ASP A 258 -6.33 -4.15 14.32
N VAL A 259 -6.60 -3.40 13.25
CA VAL A 259 -7.90 -2.79 12.98
C VAL A 259 -8.43 -3.34 11.68
N VAL A 260 -9.59 -3.99 11.74
CA VAL A 260 -10.32 -4.51 10.59
C VAL A 260 -11.49 -3.60 10.26
N PHE A 261 -11.64 -3.23 9.00
CA PHE A 261 -12.72 -2.34 8.54
C PHE A 261 -13.04 -2.55 7.05
N GLU A 262 -14.16 -1.98 6.59
CA GLU A 262 -14.69 -2.19 5.24
C GLU A 262 -14.34 -1.06 4.25
N GLY A 263 -14.17 0.18 4.69
CA GLY A 263 -13.84 1.32 3.84
C GLY A 263 -13.03 2.39 4.55
N PHE A 264 -12.16 3.09 3.82
CA PHE A 264 -11.29 4.11 4.41
C PHE A 264 -12.09 5.33 4.92
N PRO A 265 -11.76 5.87 6.10
CA PRO A 265 -12.50 6.97 6.70
C PRO A 265 -12.33 8.31 5.97
N VAL A 266 -13.25 9.26 6.18
CA VAL A 266 -13.20 10.58 5.50
C VAL A 266 -11.91 11.29 5.86
N PHE A 267 -11.35 12.06 4.91
CA PHE A 267 -10.09 12.80 5.05
C PHE A 267 -8.82 11.97 5.14
N PHE A 268 -8.88 10.63 5.20
CA PHE A 268 -7.69 9.79 5.28
C PHE A 268 -6.72 10.01 4.10
N LYS A 269 -7.27 10.18 2.88
CA LYS A 269 -6.50 10.57 1.67
C LYS A 269 -5.71 11.87 1.83
N ASN A 270 -6.21 12.82 2.63
CA ASN A 270 -5.59 14.14 2.78
C ASN A 270 -4.39 14.13 3.74
N LEU A 271 -4.30 13.14 4.64
CA LEU A 271 -3.15 12.99 5.54
C LEU A 271 -1.84 12.85 4.75
N LEU A 272 -1.84 12.02 3.70
CA LEU A 272 -0.64 11.81 2.88
C LEU A 272 -0.29 13.03 2.01
N ILE A 273 -1.23 13.95 1.77
CA ILE A 273 -0.96 15.18 1.02
C ILE A 273 -0.03 16.10 1.81
N ALA A 274 -0.26 16.27 3.11
CA ALA A 274 0.60 17.09 3.96
C ALA A 274 2.03 16.54 4.00
N ILE A 275 2.15 15.22 4.19
CA ILE A 275 3.45 14.53 4.17
C ILE A 275 4.13 14.69 2.82
N ALA A 276 3.41 14.44 1.73
CA ALA A 276 3.91 14.62 0.38
C ALA A 276 4.35 16.06 0.11
N LEU A 277 3.69 17.07 0.69
CA LEU A 277 4.10 18.47 0.58
C LEU A 277 5.43 18.72 1.30
N ILE A 278 5.54 18.27 2.55
CA ILE A 278 6.67 18.54 3.45
C ILE A 278 7.94 17.75 3.06
N LEU A 279 7.77 16.53 2.58
CA LEU A 279 8.86 15.60 2.26
C LEU A 279 9.03 15.39 0.75
N ARG A 280 8.53 16.30 -0.08
CA ARG A 280 8.40 16.11 -1.53
C ARG A 280 9.68 15.65 -2.22
N ASP A 281 10.81 16.29 -1.91
CA ASP A 281 12.14 15.96 -2.47
C ASP A 281 12.58 14.55 -2.08
N THR A 282 12.40 14.20 -0.81
CA THR A 282 12.71 12.87 -0.25
C THR A 282 11.84 11.80 -0.89
N VAL A 283 10.54 12.04 -1.01
CA VAL A 283 9.62 11.11 -1.66
C VAL A 283 9.99 10.90 -3.13
N ASP A 284 10.43 11.95 -3.83
CA ASP A 284 10.90 11.82 -5.22
C ASP A 284 12.16 10.94 -5.31
N LYS A 285 13.12 11.11 -4.40
CA LYS A 285 14.33 10.27 -4.33
C LYS A 285 14.03 8.82 -3.99
N VAL A 286 13.14 8.57 -3.03
CA VAL A 286 12.70 7.21 -2.68
C VAL A 286 12.05 6.53 -3.88
N ASN A 287 11.19 7.22 -4.62
CA ASN A 287 10.58 6.65 -5.83
C ASN A 287 11.64 6.26 -6.89
N VAL A 288 12.66 7.09 -7.10
CA VAL A 288 13.78 6.76 -8.01
C VAL A 288 14.54 5.52 -7.53
N LYS A 289 14.88 5.45 -6.24
CA LYS A 289 15.56 4.29 -5.64
C LYS A 289 14.74 2.99 -5.80
N LEU A 290 13.43 3.06 -5.61
CA LEU A 290 12.53 1.92 -5.83
C LEU A 290 12.49 1.48 -7.29
N ASP A 291 12.55 2.41 -8.24
CA ASP A 291 12.62 2.11 -9.68
C ASP A 291 13.95 1.45 -10.05
N GLU A 292 15.06 1.93 -9.51
CA GLU A 292 16.40 1.33 -9.69
C GLU A 292 16.46 -0.09 -9.10
N MET A 293 15.90 -0.30 -7.91
CA MET A 293 15.81 -1.62 -7.29
C MET A 293 14.95 -2.59 -8.11
N ARG A 294 13.80 -2.15 -8.62
CA ARG A 294 12.99 -2.98 -9.52
C ARG A 294 13.73 -3.35 -10.80
N LYS A 295 14.54 -2.43 -11.36
CA LYS A 295 15.39 -2.74 -12.51
C LYS A 295 16.43 -3.81 -12.17
N ALA A 296 17.17 -3.63 -11.08
CA ALA A 296 18.18 -4.60 -10.64
C ALA A 296 17.58 -5.97 -10.33
N GLY A 297 16.42 -6.00 -9.65
CA GLY A 297 15.72 -7.24 -9.37
C GLY A 297 15.19 -7.94 -10.62
N ARG A 298 14.75 -7.20 -11.64
CA ARG A 298 14.39 -7.78 -12.95
C ARG A 298 15.59 -8.47 -13.60
N GLU A 299 16.75 -7.81 -13.62
CA GLU A 299 17.99 -8.39 -14.16
C GLU A 299 18.38 -9.68 -13.42
N ILE A 300 18.28 -9.68 -12.09
CA ILE A 300 18.51 -10.88 -11.26
C ILE A 300 17.55 -12.02 -11.65
N LEU A 301 16.26 -11.72 -11.77
CA LEU A 301 15.25 -12.74 -12.06
C LEU A 301 15.32 -13.26 -13.50
N GLU A 302 15.75 -12.44 -14.45
CA GLU A 302 16.03 -12.86 -15.83
C GLU A 302 17.27 -13.78 -15.89
N GLU A 303 18.27 -13.56 -15.04
CA GLU A 303 19.49 -14.38 -15.02
C GLU A 303 19.29 -15.75 -14.35
N ILE A 304 18.69 -15.78 -13.15
CA ILE A 304 18.65 -17.01 -12.34
C ILE A 304 17.26 -17.66 -12.25
N GLY A 305 16.20 -16.96 -12.64
CA GLY A 305 14.81 -17.41 -12.51
C GLY A 305 14.25 -17.27 -11.09
N LYS A 306 12.94 -16.99 -11.01
CA LYS A 306 12.21 -16.79 -9.74
C LYS A 306 12.32 -17.96 -8.78
N GLU A 307 12.14 -19.20 -9.26
CA GLU A 307 12.14 -20.39 -8.41
C GLU A 307 13.49 -20.62 -7.73
N GLU A 308 14.58 -20.53 -8.50
CA GLU A 308 15.93 -20.74 -7.97
C GLU A 308 16.38 -19.56 -7.09
N TYR A 309 16.00 -18.33 -7.42
CA TYR A 309 16.17 -17.17 -6.54
C TYR A 309 15.53 -17.42 -5.17
N ASN A 310 14.25 -17.78 -5.18
CA ASN A 310 13.48 -17.92 -3.94
C ASN A 310 13.97 -19.11 -3.10
N LYS A 311 14.34 -20.22 -3.75
CA LYS A 311 14.95 -21.39 -3.10
C LYS A 311 16.27 -21.05 -2.39
N LYS A 312 17.11 -20.17 -2.96
CA LYS A 312 18.34 -19.69 -2.32
C LYS A 312 18.04 -18.78 -1.14
N LYS A 313 17.11 -17.83 -1.31
CA LYS A 313 16.80 -16.82 -0.29
C LYS A 313 16.02 -17.37 0.91
N LYS A 314 14.98 -18.19 0.70
CA LYS A 314 14.20 -18.80 1.79
C LYS A 314 15.05 -19.73 2.68
N LYS A 315 16.18 -20.28 2.17
CA LYS A 315 17.15 -21.03 2.99
C LYS A 315 18.00 -20.16 3.91
N GLN A 316 18.25 -18.90 3.51
CA GLN A 316 19.06 -17.94 4.26
C GLN A 316 18.22 -17.15 5.26
N PHE A 317 16.98 -16.80 4.88
CA PHE A 317 16.01 -16.09 5.71
C PHE A 317 15.12 -17.09 6.49
N LYS A 318 15.65 -17.72 7.54
CA LYS A 318 14.77 -18.26 8.58
C LYS A 318 14.27 -17.07 9.41
N ILE A 319 13.03 -16.66 9.20
CA ILE A 319 12.41 -15.57 9.94
C ILE A 319 12.18 -16.06 11.38
N GLU A 320 13.13 -15.82 12.27
CA GLU A 320 12.86 -15.83 13.71
C GLU A 320 12.16 -14.52 14.05
N MET A 321 10.97 -14.61 14.66
CA MET A 321 10.25 -13.43 15.11
C MET A 321 11.06 -12.76 16.23
N PRO A 322 11.53 -11.50 16.04
CA PRO A 322 12.15 -10.78 17.13
C PRO A 322 11.12 -10.52 18.23
N SER A 323 11.51 -10.81 19.46
CA SER A 323 10.77 -10.46 20.66
C SER A 323 10.52 -8.95 20.74
N LEU A 324 9.48 -8.55 21.49
CA LEU A 324 9.20 -7.14 21.78
C LEU A 324 10.39 -6.42 22.44
N GLU A 325 11.23 -7.16 23.17
CA GLU A 325 12.46 -6.67 23.78
C GLU A 325 13.54 -6.41 22.72
N GLU A 326 13.68 -7.25 21.71
CA GLU A 326 14.61 -7.04 20.58
C GLU A 326 14.17 -5.87 19.70
N VAL A 327 12.86 -5.71 19.45
CA VAL A 327 12.32 -4.54 18.73
C VAL A 327 12.59 -3.25 19.53
N LYS A 328 12.42 -3.29 20.86
CA LYS A 328 12.75 -2.15 21.73
C LYS A 328 14.25 -1.87 21.79
N ALA A 329 15.08 -2.90 21.91
CA ALA A 329 16.53 -2.79 21.95
C ALA A 329 17.12 -2.30 20.61
N PHE A 330 16.54 -2.70 19.48
CA PHE A 330 16.87 -2.14 18.16
C PHE A 330 16.54 -0.65 18.11
N ARG A 331 15.33 -0.26 18.55
CA ARG A 331 14.95 1.17 18.66
C ARG A 331 15.92 1.93 19.57
N GLU A 332 16.29 1.38 20.72
CA GLU A 332 17.20 2.00 21.69
C GLU A 332 18.65 2.09 21.21
N LYS A 333 19.17 1.09 20.49
CA LYS A 333 20.51 1.16 19.88
C LYS A 333 20.62 2.27 18.85
N GLN A 334 19.56 2.53 18.10
CA GLN A 334 19.49 3.62 17.14
C GLN A 334 19.29 5.01 17.79
N ILE A 335 18.95 5.07 19.09
CA ILE A 335 18.85 6.32 19.86
C ILE A 335 20.23 6.85 20.28
N ILE A 336 21.24 5.98 20.36
CA ILE A 336 22.58 6.32 20.91
C ILE A 336 23.62 6.60 19.79
N ALA A 337 23.32 6.24 18.53
CA ALA A 337 24.18 6.44 17.36
C ALA A 337 23.73 7.64 16.50
#